data_AF-A0A8S4QEN9-F1
#
_entry.id   AF-A0A8S4QEN9-F1
#
_cell.length_a   1.000
_cell.length_b   1.000
_cell.length_c   1.000
_cell.angle_alpha   90.00
_cell.angle_beta   90.00
_cell.angle_gamma   90.00
#
_symmetry.space_group_name_H-M   'P 1'
#
loop_
_entity.id
_entity.type
_entity.pdbx_description
1 polymer ?
#
loop_
_entity_poly.entity_id
_entity_poly.type
_entity_poly.pdbx_seq_one_letter_code
_entity_poly.pdbx_strand_id
1 'polypeptide(L)'
;WILERPLTSMPKVHVNNSIVVVGASRTGLAFLETLLLGPTSEYLTFTNITLVSRHGLPAVTDCMRAAEICIPRDGRYTERYIKSVPFYYYVDIMSAVVIHIDRKKKCIHLKGGGIKFYDELFITCGQQFQHPDYLKDSMELAKEVESFSLVLLMYMGGGVHLTSGDPFARLFAIKKTVPVQRGLSVL
;
A
#
# COMPACT_ATOMS: atom_id res chain seq x y z
N TRP A 1 -1.12 5.94 55.89
CA TRP A 1 -1.41 4.71 55.13
C TRP A 1 -0.91 4.92 53.72
N ILE A 2 0.33 4.51 53.44
CA ILE A 2 0.86 4.52 52.07
C ILE A 2 0.40 3.19 51.49
N LEU A 3 -0.57 3.25 50.59
CA LEU A 3 -0.94 2.08 49.80
C LEU A 3 0.21 1.88 48.81
N GLU A 4 1.11 0.93 49.08
CA GLU A 4 2.04 0.49 48.05
C GLU A 4 1.22 -0.08 46.89
N ARG A 5 1.63 0.31 45.67
CA ARG A 5 1.00 0.10 44.36
C ARG A 5 0.10 -1.15 44.31
N PRO A 6 -1.13 -1.05 43.77
CA PRO A 6 -2.00 -2.21 43.69
C PRO A 6 -1.32 -3.33 42.88
N LEU A 7 -1.26 -4.52 43.48
CA LEU A 7 -0.79 -5.82 42.97
C LEU A 7 -1.54 -6.33 41.72
N THR A 8 -2.20 -5.43 40.99
CA THR A 8 -3.01 -5.68 39.80
C THR A 8 -2.59 -4.83 38.59
N SER A 9 -1.57 -3.96 38.71
CA SER A 9 -1.14 -3.13 37.58
C SER A 9 -0.44 -3.99 36.52
N MET A 10 -1.13 -4.28 35.42
CA MET A 10 -0.48 -4.79 34.22
C MET A 10 0.68 -3.85 33.86
N PRO A 11 1.93 -4.34 33.73
CA PRO A 11 3.05 -3.48 33.42
C PRO A 11 2.84 -2.85 32.05
N LYS A 12 2.95 -1.52 31.98
CA LYS A 12 2.81 -0.79 30.73
C LYS A 12 4.08 -0.98 29.89
N VAL A 13 3.96 -1.70 28.80
CA VAL A 13 5.05 -1.97 27.86
C VAL A 13 5.07 -0.88 26.79
N HIS A 14 6.24 -0.28 26.61
CA HIS A 14 6.49 0.69 25.55
C HIS A 14 7.07 -0.02 24.32
N VAL A 15 6.37 0.06 23.20
CA VAL A 15 6.82 -0.48 21.92
C VAL A 15 7.40 0.67 21.10
N ASN A 16 8.72 0.71 21.01
CA ASN A 16 9.45 1.72 20.23
C ASN A 16 9.67 1.27 18.78
N ASN A 17 8.62 0.74 18.15
CA ASN A 17 8.68 0.29 16.76
C ASN A 17 8.19 1.43 15.86
N SER A 18 8.89 1.68 14.76
CA SER A 18 8.49 2.72 13.79
C SER A 18 7.37 2.21 12.89
N ILE A 19 6.14 2.56 13.25
CA ILE A 19 4.94 2.16 12.51
C ILE A 19 4.56 3.28 11.55
N VAL A 20 4.56 2.98 10.26
CA VAL A 20 4.16 3.93 9.22
C VAL A 20 2.84 3.47 8.59
N VAL A 21 1.84 4.35 8.63
CA VAL A 21 0.54 4.14 8.00
C VAL A 21 0.44 5.06 6.80
N VAL A 22 0.20 4.51 5.60
CA VAL A 22 0.08 5.28 4.37
C VAL A 22 -1.39 5.36 3.95
N GLY A 23 -1.91 6.57 3.97
CA GLY A 23 -3.27 6.91 3.57
C GLY A 23 -4.19 7.17 4.76
N ALA A 24 -4.69 8.40 4.87
CA ALA A 24 -5.67 8.80 5.88
C ALA A 24 -7.11 8.47 5.46
N SER A 25 -7.34 7.23 5.04
CA SER A 25 -8.68 6.73 4.70
C SER A 25 -9.43 6.29 5.96
N ARG A 26 -10.70 5.93 5.80
CA ARG A 26 -11.52 5.38 6.89
C ARG A 26 -10.87 4.16 7.56
N THR A 27 -10.23 3.28 6.79
CA THR A 27 -9.56 2.10 7.33
C THR A 27 -8.28 2.45 8.08
N GLY A 28 -7.50 3.41 7.57
CA GLY A 28 -6.30 3.91 8.25
C GLY A 28 -6.62 4.58 9.58
N LEU A 29 -7.67 5.41 9.61
CA LEU A 29 -8.13 6.05 10.84
C LEU A 29 -8.68 5.04 11.85
N ALA A 30 -9.48 4.07 11.40
CA ALA A 30 -10.00 3.01 12.29
C ALA A 30 -8.90 2.15 12.88
N PHE A 31 -7.88 1.84 12.08
CA PHE A 31 -6.70 1.13 12.54
C PHE A 31 -5.96 1.93 13.62
N LEU A 32 -5.65 3.19 13.36
CA LEU A 32 -4.96 4.06 14.33
C LEU A 32 -5.76 4.24 15.61
N GLU A 33 -7.07 4.45 15.50
CA GLU A 33 -7.99 4.57 16.63
C GLU A 33 -7.98 3.29 17.48
N THR A 34 -8.10 2.12 16.86
CA THR A 34 -8.09 0.83 17.58
C THR A 34 -6.72 0.57 18.21
N LEU A 35 -5.63 0.94 17.53
CA LEU A 35 -4.26 0.76 18.01
C LEU A 35 -3.96 1.64 19.24
N LEU A 36 -4.44 2.88 19.24
CA LEU A 36 -4.13 3.89 20.25
C LEU A 36 -5.14 3.98 21.39
N LEU A 37 -6.42 3.77 21.09
CA LEU A 37 -7.56 3.96 22.01
C LEU A 37 -8.30 2.65 22.30
N GLY A 38 -7.88 1.54 21.70
CA GLY A 38 -8.47 0.23 21.94
C GLY A 38 -8.07 -0.38 23.28
N PRO A 39 -8.53 -1.60 23.59
CA PRO A 39 -8.26 -2.27 24.88
C PRO A 39 -6.76 -2.53 25.10
N THR A 40 -5.97 -2.61 24.03
CA THR A 40 -4.54 -2.84 24.08
C THR A 40 -3.76 -1.62 24.61
N SER A 41 -4.32 -0.41 24.55
CA SER A 41 -3.64 0.81 25.01
C SER A 41 -3.45 0.87 26.54
N GLU A 42 -4.17 0.05 27.28
CA GLU A 42 -4.07 -0.06 28.73
C GLU A 42 -2.68 -0.54 29.16
N TYR A 43 -2.12 -1.49 28.40
CA TYR A 43 -0.84 -2.14 28.73
C TYR A 43 0.23 -1.98 27.65
N LEU A 44 -0.11 -1.52 26.44
CA LEU A 44 0.82 -1.30 25.35
C LEU A 44 0.78 0.17 24.91
N THR A 45 1.94 0.78 24.71
CA THR A 45 2.02 2.14 24.18
C THR A 45 3.01 2.22 23.04
N PHE A 46 2.54 2.78 21.94
CA PHE A 46 3.33 3.03 20.75
C PHE A 46 3.77 4.48 20.76
N THR A 47 5.08 4.70 20.66
CA THR A 47 5.66 6.05 20.72
C THR A 47 5.93 6.64 19.33
N ASN A 48 6.13 5.78 18.33
CA ASN A 48 6.67 6.20 17.04
C ASN A 48 5.74 5.78 15.89
N ILE A 49 4.57 6.44 15.83
CA ILE A 49 3.58 6.22 14.77
C ILE A 49 3.57 7.44 13.84
N THR A 50 3.73 7.20 12.54
CA THR A 50 3.63 8.24 11.52
C THR A 50 2.52 7.91 10.53
N LEU A 51 1.57 8.83 10.35
CA LEU A 51 0.55 8.77 9.30
C LEU A 51 1.00 9.63 8.11
N VAL A 52 1.15 9.00 6.95
CA VAL A 52 1.52 9.66 5.70
C VAL A 52 0.28 9.85 4.85
N SER A 53 -0.03 11.09 4.49
CA SER A 53 -1.19 11.41 3.65
C SER A 53 -0.88 12.62 2.80
N ARG A 54 -1.35 12.64 1.55
CA ARG A 54 -1.13 13.77 0.62
C ARG A 54 -1.65 15.11 1.18
N HIS A 55 -2.75 15.06 1.91
CA HIS A 55 -3.45 16.23 2.41
C HIS A 55 -3.54 16.25 3.94
N GLY A 56 -2.74 15.43 4.62
CA GLY A 56 -2.86 15.23 6.07
C GLY A 56 -4.16 14.52 6.46
N LEU A 57 -4.74 14.90 7.60
CA LEU A 57 -6.01 14.36 8.05
C LEU A 57 -7.18 14.90 7.22
N PRO A 58 -8.20 14.06 6.91
CA PRO A 58 -9.33 14.43 6.06
C PRO A 58 -10.23 15.53 6.63
N ALA A 59 -10.00 16.00 7.86
CA ALA A 59 -10.74 17.10 8.46
C ALA A 59 -10.27 18.51 8.05
N VAL A 60 -9.18 18.61 7.28
CA VAL A 60 -8.48 19.90 7.03
C VAL A 60 -8.58 20.38 5.58
N THR A 61 -9.13 19.57 4.66
CA THR A 61 -9.23 19.99 3.26
C THR A 61 -10.53 20.70 2.96
N ASP A 62 -10.41 21.89 2.36
CA ASP A 62 -11.45 22.62 1.62
C ASP A 62 -11.94 21.80 0.41
N CYS A 63 -12.54 20.64 0.65
CA CYS A 63 -13.27 19.95 -0.40
C CYS A 63 -14.44 20.85 -0.81
N MET A 64 -14.56 21.15 -2.11
CA MET A 64 -15.75 21.82 -2.63
C MET A 64 -16.99 21.11 -2.08
N ARG A 65 -17.89 21.87 -1.44
CA ARG A 65 -19.12 21.37 -0.83
C ARG A 65 -19.93 20.45 -1.76
N ALA A 66 -19.80 20.63 -3.08
CA ALA A 66 -20.35 19.76 -4.11
C ALA A 66 -19.81 18.31 -4.04
N ALA A 67 -18.49 18.12 -3.87
CA ALA A 67 -17.87 16.79 -3.79
C ALA A 67 -18.34 16.02 -2.54
N GLU A 68 -18.67 16.71 -1.45
CA GLU A 68 -19.21 16.08 -0.24
C GLU A 68 -20.63 15.52 -0.44
N ILE A 69 -21.42 16.12 -1.33
CA ILE A 69 -22.81 15.73 -1.59
C ILE A 69 -22.87 14.58 -2.62
N CYS A 70 -21.87 14.49 -3.50
CA CYS A 70 -21.80 13.47 -4.55
C CYS A 70 -21.28 12.10 -4.07
N ILE A 71 -20.77 11.99 -2.84
CA ILE A 71 -20.29 10.73 -2.27
C ILE A 71 -21.26 10.30 -1.18
N PRO A 72 -21.87 9.10 -1.26
CA PRO A 72 -22.69 8.59 -0.17
C PRO A 72 -21.84 8.52 1.11
N ARG A 73 -22.19 9.36 2.08
CA ARG A 73 -21.55 9.38 3.39
C ARG A 73 -21.98 8.15 4.15
N ASP A 74 -21.03 7.25 4.37
CA ASP A 74 -21.27 6.04 5.15
C ASP A 74 -20.16 5.86 6.20
N GLY A 75 -20.54 5.75 7.47
CA GLY A 75 -19.63 5.51 8.60
C GLY A 75 -19.53 6.62 9.65
N ARG A 76 -18.73 6.34 10.68
CA ARG A 76 -18.59 7.15 11.92
C ARG A 76 -17.56 8.29 11.80
N TYR A 77 -16.70 8.24 10.79
CA TYR A 77 -15.61 9.19 10.56
C TYR A 77 -16.10 10.49 9.91
N THR A 78 -16.91 11.24 10.64
CA THR A 78 -17.32 12.60 10.25
C THR A 78 -16.21 13.60 10.59
N GLU A 79 -16.15 14.73 9.89
CA GLU A 79 -15.23 15.83 10.21
C GLU A 79 -15.29 16.23 11.70
N ARG A 80 -16.50 16.34 12.25
CA ARG A 80 -16.73 16.59 13.69
C ARG A 80 -16.07 15.52 14.57
N TYR A 81 -16.16 14.25 14.18
CA TYR A 81 -15.57 13.15 14.93
C TYR A 81 -14.04 13.22 14.89
N ILE A 82 -13.46 13.41 13.70
CA ILE A 82 -12.01 13.51 13.54
C ILE A 82 -11.44 14.70 14.31
N LYS A 83 -12.17 15.82 14.39
CA LYS A 83 -11.78 16.98 15.23
C LYS A 83 -11.91 16.72 16.73
N SER A 84 -12.80 15.81 17.13
CA SER A 84 -12.97 15.43 18.55
C SER A 84 -11.91 14.45 19.05
N VAL A 85 -11.29 13.68 18.15
CA VAL A 85 -10.24 12.72 18.49
C VAL A 85 -8.86 13.38 18.35
N PRO A 86 -8.00 13.37 19.40
CA PRO A 86 -6.73 14.08 19.39
C PRO A 86 -5.62 13.31 18.65
N PHE A 87 -5.84 12.97 17.37
CA PHE A 87 -4.87 12.23 16.57
C PHE A 87 -3.50 12.92 16.48
N TYR A 88 -3.47 14.26 16.38
CA TYR A 88 -2.24 15.06 16.35
C TYR A 88 -1.34 14.90 17.58
N TYR A 89 -1.90 14.46 18.72
CA TYR A 89 -1.12 14.27 19.94
C TYR A 89 -0.39 12.92 19.96
N TYR A 90 -1.00 11.89 19.38
CA TYR A 90 -0.50 10.52 19.44
C TYR A 90 0.20 10.07 18.16
N VAL A 91 -0.04 10.75 17.04
CA VAL A 91 0.45 10.36 15.72
C VAL A 91 1.11 11.55 15.05
N ASP A 92 2.31 11.32 14.51
CA ASP A 92 2.98 12.27 13.64
C ASP A 92 2.32 12.25 12.26
N ILE A 93 1.68 13.36 11.86
CA ILE A 93 0.96 13.46 10.59
C ILE A 93 1.85 14.14 9.57
N MET A 94 2.36 13.34 8.64
CA MET A 94 3.24 13.78 7.57
C MET A 94 2.45 14.03 6.29
N SER A 95 2.35 15.30 5.90
CA SER A 95 1.71 15.72 4.65
C SER A 95 2.64 15.47 3.46
N ALA A 96 2.61 14.26 2.91
CA ALA A 96 3.47 13.84 1.81
C ALA A 96 2.83 12.77 0.94
N VAL A 97 3.29 12.66 -0.31
CA VAL A 97 2.87 11.62 -1.25
C VAL A 97 3.97 10.58 -1.32
N VAL A 98 3.65 9.32 -1.03
CA VAL A 98 4.57 8.20 -1.23
C VAL A 98 4.65 7.89 -2.72
N ILE A 99 5.87 7.77 -3.26
CA ILE A 99 6.13 7.39 -4.65
C ILE A 99 6.61 5.95 -4.70
N HIS A 100 7.63 5.59 -3.94
CA HIS A 100 8.26 4.28 -4.04
C HIS A 100 8.40 3.63 -2.68
N ILE A 101 8.23 2.31 -2.62
CA ILE A 101 8.35 1.51 -1.41
C ILE A 101 9.47 0.50 -1.62
N ASP A 102 10.61 0.69 -0.95
CA ASP A 102 11.70 -0.27 -0.93
C ASP A 102 11.54 -1.22 0.26
N ARG A 103 11.02 -2.43 -0.02
CA ARG A 103 10.83 -3.47 1.00
C ARG A 103 12.14 -4.08 1.51
N LYS A 104 13.23 -4.02 0.73
CA LYS A 104 14.53 -4.60 1.12
C LYS A 104 15.22 -3.72 2.15
N LYS A 105 15.16 -2.40 1.94
CA LYS A 105 15.72 -1.40 2.86
C LYS A 105 14.73 -0.93 3.94
N LYS A 106 13.48 -1.41 3.87
CA LYS A 106 12.36 -0.99 4.71
C LYS A 106 12.22 0.54 4.77
N CYS A 107 12.15 1.17 3.60
CA CYS A 107 11.97 2.61 3.50
C CYS A 107 10.95 3.01 2.44
N ILE A 108 10.28 4.13 2.70
CA ILE A 108 9.40 4.80 1.75
C ILE A 108 10.09 6.04 1.19
N HIS A 109 9.90 6.25 -0.10
CA HIS A 109 10.34 7.45 -0.80
C HIS A 109 9.15 8.37 -0.99
N LEU A 110 9.33 9.62 -0.57
CA LEU A 110 8.34 10.67 -0.63
C LEU A 110 8.58 11.55 -1.86
N LYS A 111 7.51 12.14 -2.35
CA LYS A 111 7.56 13.18 -3.38
C LYS A 111 8.37 14.36 -2.86
N GLY A 112 9.44 14.70 -3.57
CA GLY A 112 10.42 15.69 -3.13
C GLY A 112 11.74 15.10 -2.60
N GLY A 113 11.94 13.77 -2.71
CA GLY A 113 13.22 13.12 -2.38
C GLY A 113 13.39 12.78 -0.90
N GLY A 114 12.37 13.02 -0.07
CA GLY A 114 12.36 12.58 1.32
C GLY A 114 12.36 11.06 1.45
N ILE A 115 13.06 10.54 2.45
CA ILE A 115 13.11 9.10 2.75
C ILE A 115 12.68 8.92 4.20
N LYS A 116 11.74 7.99 4.45
CA LYS A 116 11.31 7.61 5.80
C LYS A 116 11.48 6.11 5.98
N PHE A 117 12.17 5.72 7.04
CA PHE A 117 12.34 4.33 7.42
C PHE A 117 11.15 3.85 8.27
N TYR A 118 10.85 2.56 8.17
CA TYR A 118 9.79 1.92 8.93
C TYR A 118 10.20 0.52 9.36
N ASP A 119 9.68 0.07 10.49
CA ASP A 119 9.77 -1.32 10.90
C ASP A 119 8.55 -2.09 10.39
N GLU A 120 7.38 -1.46 10.53
CA GLU A 120 6.07 -1.95 10.08
C GLU A 120 5.39 -0.91 9.19
N LEU A 121 4.86 -1.37 8.05
CA LEU A 121 4.20 -0.52 7.05
C LEU A 121 2.79 -1.01 6.77
N PHE A 122 1.80 -0.14 7.02
CA PHE A 122 0.41 -0.39 6.71
C PHE A 122 -0.02 0.48 5.53
N ILE A 123 -0.52 -0.15 4.47
CA ILE A 123 -1.03 0.55 3.29
C ILE A 123 -2.56 0.55 3.38
N THR A 124 -3.11 1.72 3.68
CA THR A 124 -4.55 1.97 3.78
C THR A 124 -4.99 2.97 2.71
N CYS A 125 -4.29 2.96 1.59
CA CYS A 125 -4.69 3.68 0.39
C CYS A 125 -5.99 3.06 -0.13
N GLY A 126 -7.06 3.85 -0.17
CA GLY A 126 -8.34 3.39 -0.70
C GLY A 126 -8.27 3.06 -2.19
N GLN A 127 -9.42 2.74 -2.77
CA GLN A 127 -9.52 2.51 -4.21
C GLN A 127 -9.49 3.83 -4.98
N GLN A 128 -8.82 3.83 -6.13
CA GLN A 128 -8.91 4.90 -7.12
C GLN A 128 -9.68 4.40 -8.34
N PHE A 129 -10.35 5.32 -9.03
CA PHE A 129 -11.02 4.99 -10.28
C PHE A 129 -9.98 4.62 -11.33
N GLN A 130 -10.13 3.43 -11.91
CA GLN A 130 -9.29 2.97 -12.98
C GLN A 130 -9.71 3.65 -14.29
N HIS A 131 -8.76 4.27 -14.98
CA HIS A 131 -9.01 4.73 -16.34
C HIS A 131 -9.30 3.53 -17.24
N PRO A 132 -10.32 3.57 -18.12
CA PRO A 132 -10.70 2.43 -18.97
C PRO A 132 -9.54 1.91 -19.83
N ASP A 133 -8.58 2.79 -20.15
CA ASP A 133 -7.44 2.44 -21.00
C ASP A 133 -6.28 1.74 -20.26
N TYR A 134 -6.32 1.63 -18.94
CA TYR A 134 -5.20 1.08 -18.16
C TYR A 134 -4.86 -0.38 -18.51
N LEU A 135 -5.83 -1.15 -18.99
CA LEU A 135 -5.65 -2.57 -19.32
C LEU A 135 -5.14 -2.81 -20.75
N LYS A 136 -5.03 -1.78 -21.61
CA LYS A 136 -4.69 -1.95 -23.03
C LYS A 136 -3.36 -2.67 -23.21
N ASP A 137 -2.29 -2.18 -22.57
CA ASP A 137 -0.95 -2.75 -22.67
C ASP A 137 -0.90 -4.21 -22.16
N SER A 138 -1.59 -4.49 -21.05
CA SER A 138 -1.67 -5.85 -20.49
C SER A 138 -2.46 -6.82 -21.37
N MET A 139 -3.45 -6.31 -22.10
CA MET A 139 -4.29 -7.09 -22.99
C MET A 139 -3.63 -7.34 -24.34
N GLU A 140 -2.81 -6.40 -24.80
CA GLU A 140 -1.94 -6.57 -25.97
C GLU A 140 -0.88 -7.64 -25.69
N LEU A 141 -0.22 -7.58 -24.53
CA LEU A 141 0.71 -8.63 -24.07
C LEU A 141 0.04 -10.01 -23.96
N ALA A 142 -1.20 -10.08 -23.45
CA ALA A 142 -1.94 -11.33 -23.38
C ALA A 142 -2.24 -11.92 -24.77
N LYS A 143 -2.67 -11.09 -25.72
CA LYS A 143 -2.91 -11.49 -27.11
C LYS A 143 -1.62 -11.95 -27.81
N GLU A 144 -0.50 -11.29 -27.52
CA GLU A 144 0.79 -11.65 -28.09
C GLU A 144 1.25 -13.03 -27.56
N VAL A 145 1.10 -13.29 -26.26
CA VAL A 145 1.41 -14.58 -25.64
C VAL A 145 0.49 -15.70 -26.17
N GLU A 146 -0.80 -15.44 -26.34
CA GLU A 146 -1.74 -16.40 -26.94
C GLU A 146 -1.39 -16.70 -28.40
N SER A 147 -1.02 -15.68 -29.16
CA SER A 147 -0.57 -15.83 -30.56
C SER A 147 0.71 -16.68 -30.63
N PHE A 148 1.68 -16.42 -29.76
CA PHE A 148 2.90 -17.24 -29.66
C PHE A 148 2.62 -18.68 -29.23
N SER A 149 1.63 -18.91 -28.36
CA SER A 149 1.22 -20.24 -27.91
C SER A 149 0.54 -21.05 -29.03
N LEU A 150 -0.36 -20.41 -29.78
CA LEU A 150 -1.03 -21.02 -30.95
C LEU A 150 -0.04 -21.36 -32.06
N VAL A 151 0.90 -20.45 -32.35
CA VAL A 151 1.98 -20.73 -33.31
C VAL A 151 2.80 -21.94 -32.86
N LEU A 152 3.18 -22.01 -31.58
CA LEU A 152 3.93 -23.15 -31.04
C LEU A 152 3.17 -24.48 -31.17
N LEU A 153 1.87 -24.48 -30.92
CA LEU A 153 1.01 -25.68 -31.05
C LEU A 153 0.85 -26.12 -32.51
N MET A 154 0.75 -25.18 -33.46
CA MET A 154 0.74 -25.51 -34.89
C MET A 154 2.06 -26.13 -35.35
N TYR A 155 3.20 -25.63 -34.85
CA TYR A 155 4.53 -26.20 -35.13
C TYR A 155 4.78 -27.56 -34.45
N MET A 156 4.15 -27.85 -33.32
CA MET A 156 4.26 -29.14 -32.62
C MET A 156 3.25 -30.18 -33.12
N GLY A 157 2.13 -29.75 -33.73
CA GLY A 157 1.08 -30.62 -34.28
C GLY A 157 1.32 -31.04 -35.73
N GLY A 158 2.08 -30.27 -36.51
CA GLY A 158 2.61 -30.70 -37.81
C GLY A 158 4.03 -31.22 -37.61
N GLY A 159 4.27 -32.51 -37.81
CA GLY A 159 5.60 -33.14 -37.64
C GLY A 159 6.65 -32.65 -38.64
N VAL A 160 7.09 -31.40 -38.52
CA VAL A 160 8.19 -30.83 -39.30
C VAL A 160 9.44 -30.79 -38.42
N HIS A 161 10.44 -31.59 -38.79
CA HIS A 161 11.78 -31.59 -38.17
C HIS A 161 12.43 -30.22 -38.38
N LEU A 162 12.59 -29.46 -37.28
CA LEU A 162 13.39 -28.24 -37.23
C LEU A 162 14.85 -28.56 -37.62
N THR A 163 15.34 -27.90 -38.66
CA THR A 163 16.77 -27.99 -39.05
C THR A 163 17.50 -26.77 -38.52
N SER A 164 18.80 -26.89 -38.26
CA SER A 164 19.60 -25.89 -37.51
C SER A 164 19.78 -24.52 -38.20
N GLY A 165 19.10 -24.28 -39.32
CA GLY A 165 19.16 -23.03 -40.10
C GLY A 165 17.94 -22.11 -39.93
N ASP A 166 16.91 -22.53 -39.19
CA ASP A 166 15.66 -21.78 -39.13
C ASP A 166 15.75 -20.54 -38.20
N PRO A 167 15.32 -19.34 -38.64
CA PRO A 167 15.39 -18.12 -37.83
C PRO A 167 14.55 -18.20 -36.54
N PHE A 168 13.60 -19.16 -36.47
CA PHE A 168 12.75 -19.39 -35.30
C PHE A 168 13.38 -20.28 -34.21
N ALA A 169 14.45 -21.03 -34.51
CA ALA A 169 15.21 -21.75 -33.49
C ALA A 169 15.88 -20.78 -32.48
N ARG A 170 16.27 -19.58 -32.96
CA ARG A 170 16.74 -18.47 -32.10
C ARG A 170 15.64 -17.97 -31.16
N LEU A 171 14.37 -17.97 -31.58
CA LEU A 171 13.24 -17.56 -30.73
C LEU A 171 13.00 -18.53 -29.56
N PHE A 172 13.21 -19.83 -29.78
CA PHE A 172 13.16 -20.84 -28.72
C PHE A 172 14.29 -20.68 -27.69
N ALA A 173 15.48 -20.25 -28.15
CA ALA A 173 16.61 -19.94 -27.27
C ALA A 173 16.37 -18.67 -26.44
N ILE A 174 15.69 -17.65 -27.01
CA ILE A 174 15.29 -16.43 -26.29
C ILE A 174 14.32 -16.77 -25.14
N LYS A 175 13.38 -17.70 -25.34
CA LYS A 175 12.47 -18.16 -24.28
C LYS A 175 13.18 -18.83 -23.09
N LYS A 176 14.40 -19.37 -23.29
CA LYS A 176 15.25 -19.89 -22.20
C LYS A 176 16.15 -18.84 -21.55
N THR A 177 16.39 -17.70 -22.21
CA THR A 177 17.28 -16.63 -21.73
C THR A 177 16.57 -15.40 -21.17
N VAL A 178 15.23 -15.37 -21.20
CA VAL A 178 14.46 -14.47 -20.35
C VAL A 178 14.27 -15.17 -19.00
N PRO A 179 15.16 -14.96 -17.99
CA PRO A 179 14.77 -15.28 -16.64
C PRO A 179 13.52 -14.45 -16.36
N VAL A 180 12.55 -15.08 -15.69
CA VAL A 180 11.49 -14.40 -14.95
C VAL A 180 12.18 -13.53 -13.88
N GLN A 181 12.76 -12.40 -14.29
CA GLN A 181 13.31 -11.38 -13.43
C GLN A 181 12.41 -10.17 -13.56
N ARG A 182 11.67 -9.95 -12.45
CA ARG A 182 11.16 -8.65 -11.99
C ARG A 182 9.98 -8.12 -12.82
N GLY A 183 8.95 -7.57 -12.22
CA GLY A 183 8.70 -7.29 -10.83
C GLY A 183 7.34 -6.59 -10.79
N LEU A 184 6.53 -6.91 -9.79
CA LEU A 184 5.45 -6.01 -9.39
C LEU A 184 6.09 -4.75 -8.78
N SER A 185 6.59 -3.89 -9.64
CA SER A 185 6.71 -2.46 -9.39
C SER A 185 5.53 -1.83 -10.11
N VAL A 186 4.36 -1.93 -9.46
CA VAL A 186 3.21 -1.10 -9.82
C VAL A 186 3.21 0.03 -8.79
N LEU A 187 3.67 1.18 -9.28
CA LEU A 187 3.55 2.50 -8.69
C LEU A 187 2.08 2.90 -8.54
#